data_AF-A0A959C4Q8-F1
#
_entry.id   AF-A0A959C4Q8-F1
#
_cell.length_a   1.000
_cell.length_b   1.000
_cell.length_c   1.000
_cell.angle_alpha   90.00
_cell.angle_beta   90.00
_cell.angle_gamma   90.00
#
_symmetry.space_group_name_H-M   'P 1'
#
loop_
_entity.id
_entity.type
_entity.pdbx_description
1 polymer ?
#
loop_
_entity_poly.entity_id
_entity_poly.type
_entity_poly.pdbx_seq_one_letter_code
_entity_poly.pdbx_strand_id
1 'polypeptide(L)'
;MTMPDAHWGYGFPIGGVAAFDAEQGGVISAGGVGFDISCGIRCLRSNLKLQDAVTQFSDLADQLYKTIPAGVGEEGSIKMGQKVLDQVLNGGAQWAVKQGYGLAVDLEYIEEQGCVAGAVPENVSELAKKRQHGEMGTLGSGNHYLEVQVVDRIFDSEAAEAFGLDKGQIIVSIHCGSRGLGHQIGTDYLLLLAKAASRLGIRLPDRELACAPINSPEGQQYIGAMNAAINCALANRQILTHLTRETFKTVYPDIRLETLFDVSHNTCKTESHEINGQSRWLYVHRKGATRAFGPGHPKIPERYRTVGQPVIIGGSMGTGSYILAGCVENPAFASASHG
;
A
#
# COMPACT_ATOMS: atom_id res chain seq x y z
N MET A 1 4.61 6.24 -18.13
CA MET A 1 3.33 5.73 -18.66
C MET A 1 2.20 6.18 -17.76
N THR A 2 1.00 6.27 -18.29
CA THR A 2 -0.21 6.61 -17.54
C THR A 2 -1.19 5.45 -17.64
N MET A 3 -1.78 5.09 -16.50
CA MET A 3 -2.88 4.14 -16.40
C MET A 3 -4.20 4.79 -16.87
N PRO A 4 -5.23 3.99 -17.20
CA PRO A 4 -6.55 4.51 -17.63
C PRO A 4 -7.24 5.47 -16.65
N ASP A 5 -6.94 5.36 -15.35
CA ASP A 5 -7.45 6.19 -14.25
C ASP A 5 -6.62 7.47 -14.04
N ALA A 6 -5.70 7.78 -14.97
CA ALA A 6 -4.78 8.89 -14.81
C ALA A 6 -5.47 10.25 -14.83
N HIS A 7 -5.08 11.11 -13.89
CA HIS A 7 -5.60 12.46 -13.75
C HIS A 7 -4.55 13.39 -13.12
N TRP A 8 -4.88 14.68 -13.04
CA TRP A 8 -3.98 15.70 -12.53
C TRP A 8 -3.50 15.39 -11.10
N GLY A 9 -2.21 15.53 -10.87
CA GLY A 9 -1.57 15.32 -9.57
C GLY A 9 -0.34 16.20 -9.43
N TYR A 10 0.23 16.20 -8.22
CA TYR A 10 1.41 17.02 -7.90
C TYR A 10 2.67 16.56 -8.66
N GLY A 11 3.09 17.30 -9.67
CA GLY A 11 4.20 16.97 -10.57
C GLY A 11 3.89 15.77 -11.47
N PHE A 12 3.94 14.55 -10.93
CA PHE A 12 3.52 13.35 -11.65
C PHE A 12 2.00 13.22 -11.64
N PRO A 13 1.38 12.72 -12.73
CA PRO A 13 -0.03 12.37 -12.71
C PRO A 13 -0.29 11.26 -11.66
N ILE A 14 -1.46 11.31 -11.02
CA ILE A 14 -2.01 10.12 -10.37
C ILE A 14 -2.38 9.14 -11.49
N GLY A 15 -2.22 7.83 -11.29
CA GLY A 15 -2.21 6.84 -12.37
C GLY A 15 -0.85 6.76 -13.08
N GLY A 16 0.20 7.33 -12.51
CA GLY A 16 1.52 7.45 -13.15
C GLY A 16 2.47 6.30 -12.80
N VAL A 17 3.19 5.80 -13.80
CA VAL A 17 4.34 4.89 -13.62
C VAL A 17 5.56 5.40 -14.37
N ALA A 18 6.70 5.48 -13.68
CA ALA A 18 7.99 5.78 -14.29
C ALA A 18 9.08 4.92 -13.65
N ALA A 19 10.06 4.50 -14.46
CA ALA A 19 11.16 3.69 -14.01
C ALA A 19 12.48 4.38 -14.34
N PHE A 20 13.37 4.49 -13.36
CA PHE A 20 14.67 5.15 -13.50
C PHE A 20 15.81 4.21 -13.12
N ASP A 21 16.87 4.21 -13.92
CA ASP A 21 18.08 3.43 -13.69
C ASP A 21 19.11 4.29 -12.94
N ALA A 22 19.46 3.90 -11.72
CA ALA A 22 20.38 4.66 -10.87
C ALA A 22 21.80 4.78 -11.50
N GLU A 23 22.24 3.75 -12.22
CA GLU A 23 23.56 3.71 -12.86
C GLU A 23 23.64 4.60 -14.11
N GLN A 24 22.49 5.06 -14.61
CA GLN A 24 22.38 5.96 -15.76
C GLN A 24 21.95 7.37 -15.35
N GLY A 25 22.19 7.74 -14.09
CA GLY A 25 21.83 9.06 -13.56
C GLY A 25 20.34 9.22 -13.30
N GLY A 26 19.62 8.11 -13.11
CA GLY A 26 18.20 8.10 -12.76
C GLY A 26 17.91 8.88 -11.47
N VAL A 27 16.67 9.36 -11.35
CA VAL A 27 16.25 10.26 -10.28
C VAL A 27 15.16 9.65 -9.40
N ILE A 28 15.11 10.10 -8.16
CA ILE A 28 14.01 9.84 -7.23
C ILE A 28 13.24 11.15 -7.03
N SER A 29 11.91 11.09 -7.14
CA SER A 29 11.01 12.23 -6.93
C SER A 29 9.94 11.88 -5.90
N ALA A 30 9.76 12.75 -4.90
CA ALA A 30 8.65 12.64 -3.96
C ALA A 30 7.28 12.81 -4.64
N GLY A 31 7.20 13.71 -5.63
CA GLY A 31 6.00 13.92 -6.44
C GLY A 31 5.60 12.70 -7.27
N GLY A 32 6.57 11.84 -7.64
CA GLY A 32 6.36 10.58 -8.35
C GLY A 32 5.92 9.40 -7.48
N VAL A 33 6.04 9.50 -6.16
CA VAL A 33 5.51 8.53 -5.20
C VAL A 33 4.12 8.95 -4.71
N GLY A 34 3.95 10.25 -4.44
CA GLY A 34 2.76 10.80 -3.79
C GLY A 34 2.96 11.07 -2.30
N PHE A 35 2.09 11.91 -1.73
CA PHE A 35 2.18 12.33 -0.34
C PHE A 35 1.77 11.24 0.64
N ASP A 36 0.68 10.52 0.38
CA ASP A 36 0.32 9.35 1.19
C ASP A 36 1.13 8.13 0.74
N ILE A 37 2.38 8.08 1.20
CA ILE A 37 3.34 7.03 0.88
C ILE A 37 2.76 5.69 1.33
N SER A 38 2.78 4.71 0.44
CA SER A 38 2.24 3.37 0.66
C SER A 38 0.75 3.37 1.01
N CYS A 39 -0.01 4.37 0.57
CA CYS A 39 -1.45 4.20 0.39
C CYS A 39 -1.66 2.94 -0.45
N GLY A 40 -2.61 2.10 -0.03
CA GLY A 40 -2.79 0.77 -0.56
C GLY A 40 -4.03 0.10 -0.03
N ILE A 41 -4.37 -1.04 -0.63
CA ILE A 41 -5.56 -1.82 -0.30
C ILE A 41 -5.13 -3.20 0.16
N ARG A 42 -5.67 -3.62 1.30
CA ARG A 42 -5.65 -5.01 1.74
C ARG A 42 -7.02 -5.62 1.56
N CYS A 43 -7.08 -6.78 0.92
CA CYS A 43 -8.29 -7.58 0.83
C CYS A 43 -8.18 -8.78 1.79
N LEU A 44 -9.25 -9.00 2.57
CA LEU A 44 -9.46 -10.17 3.41
C LEU A 44 -10.58 -11.00 2.81
N ARG A 45 -10.39 -12.32 2.71
CA ARG A 45 -11.45 -13.25 2.32
C ARG A 45 -12.02 -13.96 3.53
N SER A 46 -13.32 -14.21 3.51
CA SER A 46 -14.01 -14.91 4.61
C SER A 46 -14.50 -16.30 4.23
N ASN A 47 -14.83 -17.14 5.21
CA ASN A 47 -15.64 -18.34 5.02
C ASN A 47 -17.16 -18.05 5.01
N LEU A 48 -17.57 -16.77 5.04
CA LEU A 48 -18.97 -16.36 5.14
C LEU A 48 -19.59 -16.11 3.75
N LYS A 49 -20.84 -16.51 3.57
CA LYS A 49 -21.63 -16.24 2.37
C LYS A 49 -22.70 -15.18 2.67
N LEU A 50 -23.11 -14.44 1.63
CA LEU A 50 -24.08 -13.35 1.75
C LEU A 50 -25.37 -13.76 2.46
N GLN A 51 -25.91 -14.93 2.16
CA GLN A 51 -27.15 -15.44 2.75
C GLN A 51 -27.07 -15.59 4.28
N ASP A 52 -25.87 -15.85 4.81
CA ASP A 52 -25.63 -16.06 6.25
C ASP A 52 -25.25 -14.75 6.97
N ALA A 53 -24.78 -13.75 6.21
CA ALA A 53 -24.28 -12.48 6.73
C ALA A 53 -25.33 -11.36 6.75
N VAL A 54 -26.27 -11.39 5.81
CA VAL A 54 -27.12 -10.22 5.49
C VAL A 54 -27.93 -9.70 6.68
N THR A 55 -28.31 -10.58 7.61
CA THR A 55 -29.14 -10.23 8.76
C THR A 55 -28.41 -9.41 9.83
N GLN A 56 -27.07 -9.44 9.85
CA GLN A 56 -26.26 -8.76 10.88
C GLN A 56 -25.39 -7.63 10.32
N PHE A 57 -25.56 -7.23 9.06
CA PHE A 57 -24.73 -6.18 8.46
C PHE A 57 -24.82 -4.82 9.17
N SER A 58 -26.00 -4.44 9.67
CA SER A 58 -26.15 -3.18 10.41
C SER A 58 -25.33 -3.21 11.70
N ASP A 59 -25.44 -4.30 12.48
CA ASP A 59 -24.69 -4.46 13.72
C ASP A 59 -23.18 -4.52 13.47
N LEU A 60 -22.76 -5.30 12.46
CA LEU A 60 -21.36 -5.35 12.05
C LEU A 60 -20.83 -3.97 11.65
N ALA A 61 -21.58 -3.21 10.85
CA ALA A 61 -21.18 -1.88 10.41
C ALA A 61 -21.02 -0.91 11.60
N ASP A 62 -21.98 -0.90 12.53
CA ASP A 62 -21.93 -0.08 13.74
C ASP A 62 -20.73 -0.43 14.63
N GLN A 63 -20.45 -1.74 14.80
CA GLN A 63 -19.31 -2.20 15.57
C GLN A 63 -17.97 -1.90 14.89
N LEU A 64 -17.88 -2.03 13.56
CA LEU A 64 -16.67 -1.67 12.81
C LEU A 64 -16.41 -0.16 12.91
N TYR A 65 -17.43 0.66 12.73
CA TYR A 65 -17.33 2.12 12.86
C TYR A 65 -16.87 2.54 14.26
N LYS A 66 -17.35 1.86 15.31
CA LYS A 66 -16.93 2.11 16.69
C LYS A 66 -15.49 1.68 16.98
N THR A 67 -15.05 0.55 16.43
CA THR A 67 -13.72 -0.01 16.72
C THR A 67 -12.62 0.62 15.88
N ILE A 68 -12.92 1.07 14.66
CA ILE A 68 -11.93 1.54 13.67
C ILE A 68 -12.15 3.03 13.40
N PRO A 69 -11.37 3.92 14.03
CA PRO A 69 -11.51 5.36 13.82
C PRO A 69 -11.22 5.78 12.38
N ALA A 70 -12.06 6.66 11.86
CA ALA A 70 -11.95 7.28 10.55
C ALA A 70 -12.31 8.76 10.64
N GLY A 71 -11.56 9.62 9.95
CA GLY A 71 -11.73 11.07 9.98
C GLY A 71 -10.41 11.84 9.99
N VAL A 72 -10.49 13.16 9.76
CA VAL A 72 -9.32 14.06 9.80
C VAL A 72 -8.96 14.33 11.25
N GLY A 73 -7.75 13.96 11.67
CA GLY A 73 -7.27 14.21 13.03
C GLY A 73 -7.83 13.27 14.09
N GLU A 74 -8.59 12.24 13.67
CA GLU A 74 -9.06 11.19 14.56
C GLU A 74 -7.89 10.31 15.01
N GLU A 75 -7.79 10.12 16.33
CA GLU A 75 -6.78 9.27 16.95
C GLU A 75 -7.36 7.90 17.36
N GLY A 76 -6.52 6.88 17.27
CA GLY A 76 -6.80 5.54 17.77
C GLY A 76 -6.53 5.38 19.26
N SER A 77 -6.93 4.23 19.79
CA SER A 77 -6.58 3.80 21.15
C SER A 77 -5.09 3.48 21.31
N ILE A 78 -4.38 3.25 20.20
CA ILE A 78 -2.97 2.88 20.17
C ILE A 78 -2.12 4.15 20.09
N LYS A 79 -1.55 4.55 21.22
CA LYS A 79 -0.61 5.68 21.31
C LYS A 79 0.81 5.17 21.54
N MET A 80 1.73 5.57 20.67
CA MET A 80 3.11 5.08 20.71
C MET A 80 4.10 6.21 20.95
N GLY A 81 5.00 6.04 21.92
CA GLY A 81 6.16 6.90 22.06
C GLY A 81 7.12 6.76 20.87
N GLN A 82 7.96 7.76 20.64
CA GLN A 82 8.87 7.81 19.48
C GLN A 82 9.75 6.56 19.33
N LYS A 83 10.29 6.03 20.45
CA LYS A 83 11.12 4.80 20.42
C LYS A 83 10.38 3.59 19.86
N VAL A 84 9.08 3.46 20.18
CA VAL A 84 8.25 2.37 19.66
C VAL A 84 7.92 2.64 18.20
N LEU A 85 7.62 3.89 17.84
CA LEU A 85 7.39 4.27 16.45
C LEU A 85 8.60 3.93 15.57
N ASP A 86 9.83 4.18 16.01
CA ASP A 86 11.03 3.80 15.24
C ASP A 86 11.13 2.27 15.02
N GLN A 87 10.63 1.45 15.95
CA GLN A 87 10.52 0.00 15.75
C GLN A 87 9.46 -0.35 14.70
N VAL A 88 8.33 0.37 14.66
CA VAL A 88 7.31 0.23 13.60
C VAL A 88 7.90 0.61 12.24
N LEU A 89 8.61 1.75 12.17
CA LEU A 89 9.25 2.24 10.95
C LEU A 89 10.30 1.28 10.40
N ASN A 90 10.98 0.52 11.27
CA ASN A 90 11.93 -0.51 10.87
C ASN A 90 11.29 -1.87 10.57
N GLY A 91 10.20 -2.23 11.25
CA GLY A 91 9.69 -3.61 11.25
C GLY A 91 8.35 -3.82 10.53
N GLY A 92 7.65 -2.76 10.13
CA GLY A 92 6.41 -2.82 9.37
C GLY A 92 5.34 -3.75 9.98
N ALA A 93 4.63 -4.48 9.12
CA ALA A 93 3.65 -5.48 9.55
C ALA A 93 4.28 -6.62 10.37
N GLN A 94 5.57 -6.93 10.16
CA GLN A 94 6.27 -7.94 10.97
C GLN A 94 6.38 -7.50 12.43
N TRP A 95 6.60 -6.21 12.69
CA TRP A 95 6.53 -5.65 14.03
C TRP A 95 5.12 -5.80 14.61
N ALA A 96 4.08 -5.46 13.84
CA ALA A 96 2.70 -5.55 14.30
C ALA A 96 2.32 -6.99 14.70
N VAL A 97 2.66 -7.98 13.87
CA VAL A 97 2.45 -9.41 14.19
C VAL A 97 3.22 -9.82 15.46
N LYS A 98 4.47 -9.38 15.64
CA LYS A 98 5.25 -9.66 16.86
C LYS A 98 4.63 -9.06 18.13
N GLN A 99 3.87 -7.96 18.00
CA GLN A 99 3.12 -7.35 19.09
C GLN A 99 1.71 -7.95 19.29
N GLY A 100 1.35 -9.00 18.55
CA GLY A 100 0.06 -9.69 18.66
C GLY A 100 -1.02 -9.18 17.70
N TYR A 101 -0.71 -8.24 16.80
CA TYR A 101 -1.66 -7.75 15.81
C TYR A 101 -1.67 -8.65 14.57
N GLY A 102 -2.55 -9.65 14.59
CA GLY A 102 -2.79 -10.58 13.49
C GLY A 102 -1.91 -11.82 13.55
N LEU A 103 -1.68 -12.47 12.41
CA LEU A 103 -1.11 -13.82 12.34
C LEU A 103 0.17 -13.84 11.51
N ALA A 104 1.11 -14.74 11.84
CA ALA A 104 2.35 -14.90 11.08
C ALA A 104 2.11 -15.24 9.60
N VAL A 105 1.06 -16.01 9.31
CA VAL A 105 0.68 -16.38 7.94
C VAL A 105 0.23 -15.17 7.10
N ASP A 106 -0.21 -14.06 7.73
CA ASP A 106 -0.58 -12.85 6.98
C ASP A 106 0.61 -12.31 6.18
N LEU A 107 1.82 -12.41 6.73
CA LEU A 107 3.03 -11.83 6.15
C LEU A 107 3.35 -12.41 4.76
N GLU A 108 3.00 -13.66 4.49
CA GLU A 108 3.20 -14.26 3.16
C GLU A 108 2.41 -13.52 2.07
N TYR A 109 1.25 -12.96 2.42
CA TYR A 109 0.30 -12.35 1.48
C TYR A 109 0.37 -10.81 1.48
N ILE A 110 1.42 -10.23 2.07
CA ILE A 110 1.64 -8.79 2.10
C ILE A 110 2.85 -8.47 1.22
N GLU A 111 2.77 -7.41 0.41
CA GLU A 111 3.94 -6.96 -0.35
C GLU A 111 5.19 -6.78 0.53
N GLU A 112 6.35 -7.19 -0.01
CA GLU A 112 7.62 -7.27 0.71
C GLU A 112 7.54 -8.06 2.03
N GLN A 113 6.63 -9.04 2.10
CA GLN A 113 6.36 -9.83 3.29
C GLN A 113 6.11 -8.97 4.54
N GLY A 114 5.46 -7.82 4.33
CA GLY A 114 5.10 -6.89 5.38
C GLY A 114 6.20 -5.95 5.87
N CYS A 115 7.41 -5.99 5.30
CA CYS A 115 8.48 -5.06 5.67
C CYS A 115 9.45 -4.81 4.51
N VAL A 116 9.56 -3.57 4.06
CA VAL A 116 10.60 -3.18 3.12
C VAL A 116 11.93 -2.96 3.87
N ALA A 117 13.03 -3.37 3.24
CA ALA A 117 14.37 -3.15 3.75
C ALA A 117 14.84 -1.69 3.51
N GLY A 118 15.89 -1.28 4.22
CA GLY A 118 16.52 0.03 4.01
C GLY A 118 15.69 1.22 4.50
N ALA A 119 14.75 0.99 5.42
CA ALA A 119 14.14 2.07 6.20
C ALA A 119 15.19 2.71 7.12
N VAL A 120 15.16 4.03 7.22
CA VAL A 120 16.06 4.80 8.10
C VAL A 120 15.20 5.78 8.91
N PRO A 121 14.72 5.42 10.11
CA PRO A 121 13.84 6.26 10.92
C PRO A 121 14.46 7.62 11.30
N GLU A 122 15.78 7.74 11.31
CA GLU A 122 16.53 8.98 11.53
C GLU A 122 16.33 9.99 10.40
N ASN A 123 15.97 9.52 9.20
CA ASN A 123 15.62 10.36 8.06
C ASN A 123 14.18 10.87 8.12
N VAL A 124 13.39 10.44 9.11
CA VAL A 124 12.01 10.90 9.33
C VAL A 124 12.00 12.03 10.35
N SER A 125 11.41 13.18 9.99
CA SER A 125 11.41 14.36 10.86
C SER A 125 10.61 14.15 12.16
N GLU A 126 11.00 14.87 13.20
CA GLU A 126 10.28 14.88 14.48
C GLU A 126 8.81 15.30 14.32
N LEU A 127 8.54 16.21 13.37
CA LEU A 127 7.17 16.62 13.05
C LEU A 127 6.37 15.46 12.44
N ALA A 128 6.94 14.69 11.51
CA ALA A 128 6.29 13.52 10.94
C ALA A 128 5.98 12.46 12.00
N LYS A 129 6.94 12.18 12.89
CA LYS A 129 6.76 11.27 14.02
C LYS A 129 5.69 11.75 15.01
N LYS A 130 5.67 13.05 15.30
CA LYS A 130 4.66 13.66 16.18
C LYS A 130 3.25 13.55 15.59
N ARG A 131 3.08 13.76 14.28
CA ARG A 131 1.80 13.59 13.59
C ARG A 131 1.28 12.15 13.66
N GLN A 132 2.17 11.17 13.70
CA GLN A 132 1.81 9.75 13.76
C GLN A 132 1.40 9.25 15.16
N HIS A 133 1.65 10.01 16.23
CA HIS A 133 1.60 9.53 17.62
C HIS A 133 0.30 8.79 18.00
N GLY A 134 -0.84 9.21 17.44
CA GLY A 134 -2.15 8.60 17.64
C GLY A 134 -2.81 8.04 16.38
N GLU A 135 -2.11 7.94 15.24
CA GLU A 135 -2.70 7.52 13.95
C GLU A 135 -2.50 6.03 13.63
N MET A 136 -1.93 5.22 14.53
CA MET A 136 -1.85 3.78 14.35
C MET A 136 -3.19 3.11 14.67
N GLY A 137 -3.64 2.21 13.79
CA GLY A 137 -4.95 1.56 13.90
C GLY A 137 -6.12 2.44 13.44
N THR A 138 -5.88 3.45 12.60
CA THR A 138 -6.93 4.33 12.05
C THR A 138 -6.92 4.32 10.52
N LEU A 139 -8.10 4.52 9.92
CA LEU A 139 -8.23 4.64 8.45
C LEU A 139 -7.76 6.02 7.98
N GLY A 140 -8.17 7.06 8.70
CA GLY A 140 -8.06 8.44 8.28
C GLY A 140 -9.21 8.93 7.43
N SER A 141 -8.94 9.85 6.52
CA SER A 141 -9.92 10.55 5.69
C SER A 141 -9.59 10.44 4.20
N GLY A 142 -10.34 11.15 3.36
CA GLY A 142 -10.16 11.14 1.91
C GLY A 142 -10.84 9.93 1.28
N ASN A 143 -10.13 9.21 0.42
CA ASN A 143 -10.61 7.99 -0.22
C ASN A 143 -10.36 6.73 0.63
N HIS A 144 -9.97 6.86 1.90
CA HIS A 144 -9.73 5.72 2.78
C HIS A 144 -11.03 5.15 3.34
N TYR A 145 -11.12 3.83 3.38
CA TYR A 145 -12.30 3.11 3.85
C TYR A 145 -11.97 1.72 4.37
N LEU A 146 -12.92 1.16 5.12
CA LEU A 146 -13.08 -0.27 5.27
C LEU A 146 -14.46 -0.62 4.70
N GLU A 147 -14.50 -1.55 3.74
CA GLU A 147 -15.75 -1.94 3.08
C GLU A 147 -15.94 -3.45 3.17
N VAL A 148 -17.14 -3.86 3.62
CA VAL A 148 -17.60 -5.25 3.59
C VAL A 148 -18.32 -5.46 2.26
N GLN A 149 -17.79 -6.37 1.45
CA GLN A 149 -18.19 -6.55 0.05
C GLN A 149 -18.65 -7.99 -0.18
N VAL A 150 -19.34 -8.21 -1.30
CA VAL A 150 -19.70 -9.54 -1.80
C VAL A 150 -19.08 -9.78 -3.17
N VAL A 151 -18.54 -10.97 -3.38
CA VAL A 151 -18.09 -11.42 -4.71
C VAL A 151 -19.31 -11.67 -5.60
N ASP A 152 -19.70 -10.69 -6.41
CA ASP A 152 -20.86 -10.80 -7.31
C ASP A 152 -20.58 -11.71 -8.53
N ARG A 153 -19.40 -11.59 -9.13
CA ARG A 153 -19.04 -12.24 -10.40
C ARG A 153 -17.62 -12.78 -10.37
N ILE A 154 -17.43 -13.91 -11.04
CA ILE A 154 -16.14 -14.51 -11.34
C ILE A 154 -15.98 -14.51 -12.87
N PHE A 155 -14.88 -13.91 -13.35
CA PHE A 155 -14.54 -13.83 -14.77
C PHE A 155 -13.51 -14.88 -15.18
N ASP A 156 -12.63 -15.26 -14.24
CA ASP A 156 -11.60 -16.26 -14.39
C ASP A 156 -11.69 -17.23 -13.21
N SER A 157 -12.11 -18.47 -13.49
CA SER A 157 -12.31 -19.49 -12.47
C SER A 157 -10.99 -20.02 -11.89
N GLU A 158 -9.93 -20.10 -12.69
CA GLU A 158 -8.63 -20.61 -12.25
C GLU A 158 -7.97 -19.62 -11.28
N ALA A 159 -7.95 -18.34 -11.64
CA ALA A 159 -7.47 -17.29 -10.76
C ALA A 159 -8.33 -17.18 -9.49
N ALA A 160 -9.65 -17.29 -9.60
CA ALA A 160 -10.53 -17.24 -8.44
C ALA A 160 -10.30 -18.40 -7.46
N GLU A 161 -10.14 -19.63 -7.96
CA GLU A 161 -9.82 -20.80 -7.12
C GLU A 161 -8.47 -20.62 -6.41
N ALA A 162 -7.44 -20.19 -7.17
CA ALA A 162 -6.14 -19.86 -6.62
C ALA A 162 -6.25 -18.75 -5.55
N PHE A 163 -7.07 -17.72 -5.75
CA PHE A 163 -7.30 -16.65 -4.77
C PHE A 163 -8.26 -17.02 -3.64
N GLY A 164 -8.86 -18.21 -3.69
CA GLY A 164 -9.85 -18.68 -2.69
C GLY A 164 -11.12 -17.85 -2.70
N LEU A 165 -11.55 -17.45 -3.89
CA LEU A 165 -12.72 -16.62 -4.13
C LEU A 165 -13.86 -17.43 -4.75
N ASP A 166 -15.06 -17.24 -4.22
CA ASP A 166 -16.28 -17.84 -4.70
C ASP A 166 -17.38 -16.79 -4.87
N LYS A 167 -18.28 -16.99 -5.83
CA LYS A 167 -19.50 -16.18 -5.92
C LYS A 167 -20.30 -16.21 -4.61
N GLY A 168 -20.77 -15.04 -4.19
CA GLY A 168 -21.54 -14.82 -2.97
C GLY A 168 -20.72 -14.81 -1.68
N GLN A 169 -19.40 -14.96 -1.74
CA GLN A 169 -18.51 -14.86 -0.58
C GLN A 169 -18.39 -13.42 -0.09
N ILE A 170 -18.35 -13.25 1.24
CA ILE A 170 -18.07 -11.97 1.86
C ILE A 170 -16.55 -11.76 1.90
N ILE A 171 -16.11 -10.57 1.48
CA ILE A 171 -14.73 -10.12 1.56
C ILE A 171 -14.69 -8.74 2.22
N VAL A 172 -13.52 -8.34 2.70
CA VAL A 172 -13.32 -7.04 3.34
C VAL A 172 -12.15 -6.34 2.70
N SER A 173 -12.34 -5.11 2.25
CA SER A 173 -11.27 -4.25 1.73
C SER A 173 -10.92 -3.19 2.76
N ILE A 174 -9.63 -3.03 3.06
CA ILE A 174 -9.07 -2.00 3.95
C ILE A 174 -8.16 -1.12 3.10
N HIS A 175 -8.61 0.10 2.79
CA HIS A 175 -7.87 1.09 2.04
C HIS A 175 -7.37 2.20 2.96
N CYS A 176 -6.06 2.22 3.21
CA CYS A 176 -5.39 3.31 3.92
C CYS A 176 -3.89 3.35 3.61
N GLY A 177 -3.22 4.42 4.02
CA GLY A 177 -1.77 4.59 3.85
C GLY A 177 -1.00 4.84 5.15
N SER A 178 0.06 5.64 5.03
CA SER A 178 0.99 5.98 6.12
C SER A 178 0.56 7.22 6.90
N ARG A 179 -0.70 7.64 6.72
CA ARG A 179 -1.35 8.68 7.51
C ARG A 179 -0.60 10.02 7.44
N GLY A 180 -0.58 10.79 8.51
CA GLY A 180 0.12 12.06 8.60
C GLY A 180 1.64 11.93 8.46
N LEU A 181 2.23 10.77 8.78
CA LEU A 181 3.66 10.53 8.67
C LEU A 181 4.14 10.61 7.21
N GLY A 182 3.52 9.85 6.31
CA GLY A 182 3.87 9.87 4.89
C GLY A 182 3.68 11.24 4.28
N HIS A 183 2.53 11.88 4.57
CA HIS A 183 2.25 13.22 4.05
C HIS A 183 3.33 14.22 4.49
N GLN A 184 3.76 14.16 5.75
CA GLN A 184 4.81 15.06 6.24
C GLN A 184 6.16 14.78 5.58
N ILE A 185 6.52 13.51 5.38
CA ILE A 185 7.72 13.12 4.64
C ILE A 185 7.66 13.66 3.20
N GLY A 186 6.51 13.53 2.52
CA GLY A 186 6.29 14.11 1.19
C GLY A 186 6.57 15.61 1.17
N THR A 187 6.02 16.36 2.14
CA THR A 187 6.26 17.81 2.28
C THR A 187 7.74 18.15 2.54
N ASP A 188 8.37 17.45 3.48
CA ASP A 188 9.75 17.72 3.91
C ASP A 188 10.73 17.47 2.74
N TYR A 189 10.59 16.32 2.07
CA TYR A 189 11.49 15.92 1.01
C TYR A 189 11.22 16.61 -0.31
N LEU A 190 10.00 17.05 -0.57
CA LEU A 190 9.74 17.88 -1.75
C LEU A 190 10.60 19.16 -1.74
N LEU A 191 10.67 19.84 -0.59
CA LEU A 191 11.48 21.04 -0.43
C LEU A 191 12.99 20.73 -0.53
N LEU A 192 13.42 19.64 0.08
CA LEU A 192 14.81 19.21 0.08
C LEU A 192 15.29 18.82 -1.32
N LEU A 193 14.50 18.02 -2.04
CA LEU A 193 14.80 17.58 -3.41
C LEU A 193 14.76 18.76 -4.39
N ALA A 194 13.86 19.73 -4.21
CA ALA A 194 13.83 20.94 -5.05
C ALA A 194 15.12 21.77 -4.91
N LYS A 195 15.64 21.89 -3.68
CA LYS A 195 16.94 22.55 -3.42
C LYS A 195 18.09 21.74 -4.02
N ALA A 196 18.05 20.42 -3.92
CA ALA A 196 19.06 19.53 -4.51
C ALA A 196 19.10 19.65 -6.04
N ALA A 197 17.94 19.63 -6.70
CA ALA A 197 17.82 19.81 -8.14
C ALA A 197 18.48 21.11 -8.60
N SER A 198 18.16 22.23 -7.94
CA SER A 198 18.76 23.54 -8.24
C SER A 198 20.28 23.53 -8.07
N ARG A 199 20.78 23.00 -6.95
CA ARG A 199 22.22 22.90 -6.64
C ARG A 199 22.98 22.03 -7.65
N LEU A 200 22.35 20.97 -8.14
CA LEU A 200 22.92 20.00 -9.08
C LEU A 200 22.70 20.39 -10.55
N GLY A 201 22.07 21.53 -10.84
CA GLY A 201 21.80 21.98 -12.20
C GLY A 201 20.76 21.14 -12.95
N ILE A 202 19.91 20.40 -12.23
CA ILE A 202 18.82 19.63 -12.83
C ILE A 202 17.69 20.59 -13.21
N ARG A 203 17.45 20.75 -14.51
CA ARG A 203 16.35 21.57 -15.02
C ARG A 203 15.02 20.86 -14.78
N LEU A 204 14.21 21.43 -13.90
CA LEU A 204 12.85 20.97 -13.65
C LEU A 204 11.88 21.63 -14.66
N PRO A 205 11.13 20.85 -15.45
CA PRO A 205 10.09 21.40 -16.34
C PRO A 205 8.96 22.08 -15.55
N ASP A 206 8.68 21.58 -14.35
CA ASP A 206 7.73 22.10 -13.38
C ASP A 206 8.35 22.01 -11.97
N ARG A 207 8.06 22.98 -11.09
CA ARG A 207 8.58 22.99 -9.71
C ARG A 207 8.11 21.78 -8.91
N GLU A 208 6.94 21.25 -9.22
CA GLU A 208 6.34 20.09 -8.57
C GLU A 208 7.05 18.76 -8.95
N LEU A 209 7.88 18.76 -10.00
CA LEU A 209 8.73 17.63 -10.42
C LEU A 209 10.06 17.56 -9.67
N ALA A 210 10.14 18.14 -8.48
CA ALA A 210 11.34 18.13 -7.65
C ALA A 210 11.88 16.71 -7.45
N CYS A 211 13.18 16.56 -7.68
CA CYS A 211 13.87 15.27 -7.67
C CYS A 211 15.37 15.43 -7.35
N ALA A 212 16.03 14.33 -7.06
CA ALA A 212 17.49 14.25 -6.98
C ALA A 212 17.98 12.94 -7.62
N PRO A 213 19.25 12.84 -8.04
CA PRO A 213 19.82 11.58 -8.48
C PRO A 213 19.66 10.52 -7.38
N ILE A 214 19.30 9.29 -7.75
CA ILE A 214 19.01 8.21 -6.79
C ILE A 214 20.19 8.00 -5.83
N ASN A 215 21.41 8.00 -6.36
CA ASN A 215 22.64 7.78 -5.59
C ASN A 215 23.15 9.04 -4.87
N SER A 216 22.46 10.18 -4.95
CA SER A 216 22.85 11.38 -4.19
C SER A 216 22.52 11.22 -2.70
N PRO A 217 23.19 11.97 -1.80
CA PRO A 217 22.84 11.99 -0.38
C PRO A 217 21.36 12.28 -0.13
N GLU A 218 20.79 13.27 -0.83
CA GLU A 218 19.37 13.63 -0.73
C GLU A 218 18.44 12.54 -1.25
N GLY A 219 18.82 11.87 -2.35
CA GLY A 219 18.05 10.76 -2.91
C GLY A 219 17.99 9.58 -1.95
N GLN A 220 19.13 9.16 -1.40
CA GLN A 220 19.20 8.08 -0.42
C GLN A 220 18.50 8.45 0.90
N GLN A 221 18.58 9.72 1.32
CA GLN A 221 17.88 10.19 2.50
C GLN A 221 16.36 10.05 2.34
N TYR A 222 15.83 10.49 1.19
CA TYR A 222 14.41 10.33 0.87
C TYR A 222 14.00 8.86 0.77
N ILE A 223 14.80 8.01 0.12
CA ILE A 223 14.52 6.56 0.02
C ILE A 223 14.42 5.94 1.41
N GLY A 224 15.34 6.25 2.33
CA GLY A 224 15.28 5.76 3.71
C GLY A 224 14.03 6.20 4.47
N ALA A 225 13.60 7.45 4.32
CA ALA A 225 12.39 7.97 4.93
C ALA A 225 11.10 7.39 4.29
N MET A 226 11.08 7.26 2.96
CA MET A 226 9.98 6.64 2.23
C MET A 226 9.80 5.18 2.64
N ASN A 227 10.89 4.41 2.76
CA ASN A 227 10.85 3.03 3.21
C ASN A 227 10.32 2.91 4.66
N ALA A 228 10.69 3.86 5.54
CA ALA A 228 10.12 3.95 6.88
C ALA A 228 8.59 4.21 6.84
N ALA A 229 8.13 5.09 5.95
CA ALA A 229 6.70 5.34 5.75
C ALA A 229 5.95 4.14 5.15
N ILE A 230 6.57 3.40 4.22
CA ILE A 230 6.03 2.15 3.68
C ILE A 230 5.78 1.16 4.83
N ASN A 231 6.77 0.97 5.70
CA ASN A 231 6.64 0.10 6.87
C ASN A 231 5.54 0.58 7.83
N CYS A 232 5.43 1.89 8.07
CA CYS A 232 4.33 2.46 8.87
C CYS A 232 2.95 2.08 8.31
N ALA A 233 2.73 2.24 7.00
CA ALA A 233 1.46 1.90 6.36
C ALA A 233 1.14 0.40 6.44
N LEU A 234 2.15 -0.46 6.19
CA LEU A 234 1.99 -1.92 6.27
C LEU A 234 1.64 -2.36 7.70
N ALA A 235 2.28 -1.77 8.71
CA ALA A 235 1.94 -1.99 10.10
C ALA A 235 0.50 -1.52 10.42
N ASN A 236 0.10 -0.36 9.90
CA ASN A 236 -1.24 0.18 10.12
C ASN A 236 -2.32 -0.76 9.55
N ARG A 237 -2.18 -1.21 8.29
CA ARG A 237 -3.10 -2.18 7.68
C ARG A 237 -3.11 -3.53 8.41
N GLN A 238 -1.99 -3.96 8.97
CA GLN A 238 -1.91 -5.17 9.80
C GLN A 238 -2.68 -5.01 11.13
N ILE A 239 -2.54 -3.88 11.80
CA ILE A 239 -3.32 -3.56 13.01
C ILE A 239 -4.81 -3.49 12.69
N LEU A 240 -5.19 -2.79 11.61
CA LEU A 240 -6.58 -2.71 11.15
C LEU A 240 -7.15 -4.09 10.81
N THR A 241 -6.35 -4.98 10.21
CA THR A 241 -6.74 -6.38 9.97
C THR A 241 -7.08 -7.10 11.27
N HIS A 242 -6.25 -6.92 12.31
CA HIS A 242 -6.50 -7.51 13.62
C HIS A 242 -7.78 -6.97 14.27
N LEU A 243 -7.96 -5.65 14.29
CA LEU A 243 -9.16 -5.01 14.81
C LEU A 243 -10.43 -5.46 14.07
N THR A 244 -10.33 -5.57 12.74
CA THR A 244 -11.41 -6.09 11.89
C THR A 244 -11.78 -7.52 12.28
N ARG A 245 -10.79 -8.40 12.48
CA ARG A 245 -11.03 -9.79 12.91
C ARG A 245 -11.74 -9.87 14.26
N GLU A 246 -11.28 -9.09 15.24
CA GLU A 246 -11.90 -9.06 16.57
C GLU A 246 -13.36 -8.60 16.48
N THR A 247 -13.64 -7.53 15.73
CA THR A 247 -15.00 -7.04 15.51
C THR A 247 -15.87 -8.02 14.72
N PHE A 248 -15.34 -8.72 13.71
CA PHE A 248 -16.13 -9.73 13.01
C PHE A 248 -16.48 -10.90 13.94
N LYS A 249 -15.58 -11.28 14.85
CA LYS A 249 -15.77 -12.41 15.75
C LYS A 249 -16.84 -12.17 16.82
N THR A 250 -17.10 -10.92 17.19
CA THR A 250 -18.20 -10.57 18.12
C THR A 250 -19.58 -10.79 17.49
N VAL A 251 -19.69 -10.64 16.17
CA VAL A 251 -20.95 -10.81 15.41
C VAL A 251 -21.07 -12.23 14.85
N TYR A 252 -19.97 -12.81 14.37
CA TYR A 252 -19.88 -14.13 13.76
C TYR A 252 -18.79 -14.97 14.44
N PRO A 253 -19.10 -15.76 15.48
CA PRO A 253 -18.08 -16.43 16.30
C PRO A 253 -17.16 -17.39 15.53
N ASP A 254 -17.66 -18.04 14.47
CA ASP A 254 -16.93 -19.02 13.66
C ASP A 254 -16.26 -18.42 12.41
N ILE A 255 -16.22 -17.08 12.31
CA ILE A 255 -15.62 -16.39 11.18
C ILE A 255 -14.11 -16.66 11.10
N ARG A 256 -13.64 -16.85 9.88
CA ARG A 256 -12.22 -16.82 9.52
C ARG A 256 -12.05 -15.73 8.47
N LEU A 257 -11.27 -14.70 8.79
CA LEU A 257 -10.83 -13.69 7.83
C LEU A 257 -9.35 -13.88 7.54
N GLU A 258 -9.03 -14.33 6.33
CA GLU A 258 -7.67 -14.56 5.85
C GLU A 258 -7.21 -13.41 4.97
N THR A 259 -5.96 -12.99 5.09
CA THR A 259 -5.38 -12.00 4.18
C THR A 259 -5.29 -12.62 2.79
N LEU A 260 -6.07 -12.10 1.83
CA LEU A 260 -5.99 -12.51 0.43
C LEU A 260 -4.73 -11.92 -0.19
N PHE A 261 -4.62 -10.59 -0.14
CA PHE A 261 -3.41 -9.87 -0.54
C PHE A 261 -3.42 -8.43 0.00
N ASP A 262 -2.24 -7.84 0.21
CA ASP A 262 -2.06 -6.43 0.53
C ASP A 262 -1.08 -5.81 -0.46
N VAL A 263 -1.53 -4.76 -1.14
CA VAL A 263 -0.79 -4.10 -2.22
C VAL A 263 -0.84 -2.58 -2.09
N SER A 264 0.32 -1.93 -2.25
CA SER A 264 0.42 -0.46 -2.22
C SER A 264 0.40 0.15 -3.61
N HIS A 265 -0.16 1.35 -3.74
CA HIS A 265 -0.27 2.08 -5.01
C HIS A 265 0.43 3.44 -5.06
N ASN A 266 1.08 3.86 -3.97
CA ASN A 266 1.93 5.06 -3.89
C ASN A 266 3.32 4.68 -3.37
N THR A 267 4.21 4.19 -4.22
CA THR A 267 5.54 3.70 -3.81
C THR A 267 6.61 3.99 -4.84
N CYS A 268 7.87 3.87 -4.44
CA CYS A 268 8.97 3.62 -5.37
C CYS A 268 9.71 2.37 -4.91
N LYS A 269 9.87 1.37 -5.78
CA LYS A 269 10.53 0.11 -5.45
C LYS A 269 11.63 -0.21 -6.44
N THR A 270 12.71 -0.81 -5.94
CA THR A 270 13.77 -1.35 -6.80
C THR A 270 13.35 -2.72 -7.33
N GLU A 271 13.25 -2.83 -8.64
CA GLU A 271 12.76 -4.01 -9.33
C GLU A 271 13.63 -4.32 -10.54
N SER A 272 13.78 -5.61 -10.85
CA SER A 272 14.48 -6.06 -12.05
C SER A 272 13.49 -6.18 -13.20
N HIS A 273 13.74 -5.49 -14.29
CA HIS A 273 12.92 -5.53 -15.51
C HIS A 273 13.80 -5.74 -16.73
N GLU A 274 13.27 -6.41 -17.75
CA GLU A 274 13.98 -6.59 -19.02
C GLU A 274 13.76 -5.36 -19.92
N ILE A 275 14.85 -4.74 -20.37
CA ILE A 275 14.85 -3.62 -21.32
C ILE A 275 15.77 -3.99 -22.48
N ASN A 276 15.23 -4.09 -23.69
CA ASN A 276 15.99 -4.46 -24.90
C ASN A 276 16.79 -5.76 -24.75
N GLY A 277 16.19 -6.80 -24.14
CA GLY A 277 16.84 -8.09 -23.92
C GLY A 277 17.84 -8.12 -22.76
N GLN A 278 17.96 -7.04 -21.98
CA GLN A 278 18.88 -6.96 -20.85
C GLN A 278 18.12 -6.71 -19.54
N SER A 279 18.40 -7.52 -18.53
CA SER A 279 17.90 -7.30 -17.17
C SER A 279 18.53 -6.04 -16.58
N ARG A 280 17.69 -5.11 -16.10
CA ARG A 280 18.12 -3.87 -15.46
C ARG A 280 17.41 -3.67 -14.13
N TRP A 281 18.14 -3.14 -13.15
CA TRP A 281 17.58 -2.73 -11.88
C TRP A 281 17.07 -1.30 -11.98
N LEU A 282 15.77 -1.13 -11.74
CA LEU A 282 15.09 0.14 -11.90
C LEU A 282 14.40 0.54 -10.59
N TYR A 283 14.39 1.83 -10.32
CA TYR A 283 13.54 2.44 -9.30
C TYR A 283 12.21 2.80 -9.96
N VAL A 284 11.19 1.97 -9.70
CA VAL A 284 9.87 2.09 -10.30
C VAL A 284 8.97 2.90 -9.39
N HIS A 285 8.76 4.17 -9.76
CA HIS A 285 7.76 5.06 -9.18
C HIS A 285 6.37 4.64 -9.64
N ARG A 286 5.48 4.45 -8.67
CA ARG A 286 4.04 4.24 -8.89
C ARG A 286 3.28 5.21 -7.99
N LYS A 287 2.43 6.05 -8.60
CA LYS A 287 1.55 6.99 -7.91
C LYS A 287 0.14 6.81 -8.41
N GLY A 288 -0.74 6.26 -7.57
CA GLY A 288 -2.03 5.72 -8.01
C GLY A 288 -1.84 4.60 -9.03
N ALA A 289 -0.84 3.74 -8.85
CA ALA A 289 -0.64 2.57 -9.69
C ALA A 289 -0.11 1.41 -8.85
N THR A 290 -0.60 0.22 -9.11
CA THR A 290 -0.33 -0.96 -8.29
C THR A 290 0.66 -1.87 -8.99
N ARG A 291 1.51 -2.58 -8.25
CA ARG A 291 2.33 -3.65 -8.83
C ARG A 291 1.46 -4.81 -9.30
N ALA A 292 1.82 -5.46 -10.40
CA ALA A 292 1.06 -6.51 -11.06
C ALA A 292 2.00 -7.55 -11.68
N PHE A 293 2.82 -8.22 -10.86
CA PHE A 293 3.71 -9.28 -11.34
C PHE A 293 2.91 -10.44 -11.96
N GLY A 294 3.36 -10.90 -13.12
CA GLY A 294 2.76 -12.02 -13.83
C GLY A 294 3.11 -13.39 -13.25
N PRO A 295 2.46 -14.46 -13.77
CA PRO A 295 2.78 -15.84 -13.43
C PRO A 295 4.28 -16.17 -13.41
N GLY A 296 4.70 -17.03 -12.49
CA GLY A 296 6.07 -17.52 -12.33
C GLY A 296 6.99 -16.60 -11.54
N HIS A 297 6.60 -15.34 -11.27
CA HIS A 297 7.49 -14.41 -10.59
C HIS A 297 7.79 -14.85 -9.13
N PRO A 298 9.07 -14.91 -8.71
CA PRO A 298 9.47 -15.54 -7.45
C PRO A 298 9.00 -14.80 -6.19
N LYS A 299 8.67 -13.50 -6.31
CA LYS A 299 8.07 -12.72 -5.20
C LYS A 299 6.57 -12.98 -4.99
N ILE A 300 5.92 -13.75 -5.85
CA ILE A 300 4.49 -14.09 -5.70
C ILE A 300 4.36 -15.30 -4.74
N PRO A 301 3.42 -15.25 -3.78
CA PRO A 301 3.11 -16.39 -2.92
C PRO A 301 2.88 -17.67 -3.72
N GLU A 302 3.27 -18.83 -3.19
CA GLU A 302 3.23 -20.11 -3.90
C GLU A 302 1.84 -20.36 -4.53
N ARG A 303 0.80 -20.16 -3.73
CA ARG A 303 -0.60 -20.37 -4.11
C ARG A 303 -1.04 -19.53 -5.33
N TYR A 304 -0.42 -18.38 -5.56
CA TYR A 304 -0.79 -17.46 -6.64
C TYR A 304 0.20 -17.50 -7.81
N ARG A 305 1.33 -18.22 -7.67
CA ARG A 305 2.44 -18.11 -8.61
C ARG A 305 2.07 -18.55 -10.02
N THR A 306 1.14 -19.49 -10.19
CA THR A 306 0.70 -19.96 -11.51
C THR A 306 -0.26 -18.98 -12.20
N VAL A 307 -1.02 -18.19 -11.44
CA VAL A 307 -2.06 -17.29 -11.98
C VAL A 307 -1.64 -15.81 -11.99
N GLY A 308 -0.59 -15.45 -11.26
CA GLY A 308 -0.09 -14.07 -11.15
C GLY A 308 -0.46 -13.40 -9.83
N GLN A 309 0.13 -12.23 -9.58
CA GLN A 309 -0.06 -11.48 -8.34
C GLN A 309 -1.51 -10.96 -8.28
N PRO A 310 -2.24 -11.11 -7.16
CA PRO A 310 -3.49 -10.38 -6.97
C PRO A 310 -3.27 -8.87 -7.09
N VAL A 311 -4.15 -8.21 -7.82
CA VAL A 311 -4.19 -6.75 -7.98
C VAL A 311 -5.56 -6.30 -7.52
N ILE A 312 -5.60 -5.50 -6.46
CA ILE A 312 -6.86 -5.03 -5.87
C ILE A 312 -7.12 -3.62 -6.39
N ILE A 313 -8.20 -3.47 -7.16
CA ILE A 313 -8.67 -2.21 -7.71
C ILE A 313 -9.83 -1.74 -6.85
N GLY A 314 -9.59 -0.67 -6.11
CA GLY A 314 -10.63 -0.04 -5.30
C GLY A 314 -11.53 0.80 -6.19
N GLY A 315 -12.86 0.64 -6.06
CA GLY A 315 -13.77 1.64 -6.62
C GLY A 315 -13.78 2.93 -5.79
N SER A 316 -14.80 3.76 -6.00
CA SER A 316 -15.26 4.70 -4.98
C SER A 316 -16.14 4.00 -3.92
N MET A 317 -16.28 4.59 -2.74
CA MET A 317 -17.17 4.09 -1.68
C MET A 317 -18.58 3.79 -2.24
N GLY A 318 -19.03 2.55 -2.11
CA GLY A 318 -20.35 2.12 -2.62
C GLY A 318 -20.41 1.80 -4.12
N THR A 319 -19.28 1.76 -4.83
CA THR A 319 -19.20 1.25 -6.22
C THR A 319 -18.46 -0.09 -6.28
N GLY A 320 -18.52 -0.77 -7.42
CA GLY A 320 -17.86 -2.07 -7.58
C GLY A 320 -16.33 -1.96 -7.47
N SER A 321 -15.73 -2.88 -6.71
CA SER A 321 -14.28 -3.12 -6.69
C SER A 321 -13.95 -4.36 -7.53
N TYR A 322 -12.70 -4.49 -7.98
CA TYR A 322 -12.23 -5.65 -8.76
C TYR A 322 -10.96 -6.24 -8.15
N ILE A 323 -10.86 -7.57 -8.21
CA ILE A 323 -9.63 -8.30 -7.97
C ILE A 323 -9.18 -8.87 -9.32
N LEU A 324 -8.02 -8.44 -9.77
CA LEU A 324 -7.39 -8.89 -11.01
C LEU A 324 -6.17 -9.76 -10.69
N ALA A 325 -5.58 -10.38 -11.70
CA ALA A 325 -4.29 -11.03 -11.61
C ALA A 325 -3.28 -10.34 -12.53
N GLY A 326 -2.03 -10.18 -12.08
CA GLY A 326 -0.94 -9.71 -12.93
C GLY A 326 -0.69 -10.68 -14.09
N CYS A 327 -0.32 -10.16 -15.25
CA CYS A 327 -0.11 -10.96 -16.46
C CYS A 327 1.36 -10.95 -16.90
N VAL A 328 1.72 -11.92 -17.75
CA VAL A 328 2.97 -11.89 -18.52
C VAL A 328 2.86 -10.82 -19.61
N GLU A 329 3.98 -10.30 -20.09
CA GLU A 329 4.03 -9.28 -21.16
C GLU A 329 3.38 -7.93 -20.78
N ASN A 330 3.53 -7.52 -19.53
CA ASN A 330 3.08 -6.21 -19.06
C ASN A 330 4.12 -5.12 -19.43
N PRO A 331 3.85 -4.25 -20.43
CA PRO A 331 4.80 -3.22 -20.85
C PRO A 331 4.95 -2.10 -19.80
N ALA A 332 4.08 -2.08 -18.78
CA ALA A 332 4.03 -1.07 -17.76
C ALA A 332 4.93 -1.34 -16.54
N PHE A 333 6.07 -2.01 -16.74
CA PHE A 333 6.96 -2.45 -15.65
C PHE A 333 6.20 -3.25 -14.58
N ALA A 334 5.42 -4.23 -15.02
CA ALA A 334 4.53 -5.03 -14.17
C ALA A 334 3.67 -4.15 -13.25
N SER A 335 2.94 -3.20 -13.84
CA SER A 335 2.04 -2.30 -13.10
C SER A 335 0.62 -2.33 -13.68
N ALA A 336 -0.35 -1.96 -12.86
CA ALA A 336 -1.76 -1.85 -13.20
C ALA A 336 -2.38 -0.58 -12.57
N SER A 337 -3.61 -0.26 -12.95
CA SER A 337 -4.43 0.77 -12.30
C SER A 337 -4.58 0.53 -10.79
N HIS A 338 -5.12 1.53 -10.09
CA HIS A 338 -5.46 1.40 -8.67
C HIS A 338 -6.94 1.63 -8.37
N GLY A 339 -7.69 2.24 -9.30
CA GLY A 339 -9.12 2.48 -9.22
C GLY A 339 -9.75 2.84 -10.55
#